data_AF-A0A7J4Q9E2-F1
#
_entry.id   AF-A0A7J4Q9E2-F1
#
_cell.length_a   1.000
_cell.length_b   1.000
_cell.length_c   1.000
_cell.angle_alpha   90.00
_cell.angle_beta   90.00
_cell.angle_gamma   90.00
#
_symmetry.space_group_name_H-M   'P 1'
#
loop_
_entity.id
_entity.type
_entity.pdbx_description
1 polymer ?
#
loop_
_entity_poly.entity_id
_entity_poly.type
_entity_poly.pdbx_seq_one_letter_code
_entity_poly.pdbx_strand_id
1 'polypeptide(L)' 'MPFAVTHILTSLFCVDFYRKKVIKRKDFPLWLVLIGGLAGLLPDSDYALYWILKPFLDIQPTDIHGLYTHTLLIPLVI' A
#
# COMPACT_ATOMS: atom_id res chain seq x y z
N MET A 1 0.85 10.79 -10.55
CA MET A 1 0.66 9.57 -9.74
C MET A 1 -0.76 9.02 -9.92
N PRO A 2 -1.11 8.43 -11.08
CA PRO A 2 -2.42 7.80 -11.27
C PRO A 2 -2.57 6.45 -10.54
N PHE A 3 -1.47 5.85 -10.08
CA PHE A 3 -1.46 4.49 -9.50
C PHE A 3 -1.82 4.41 -8.01
N ALA A 4 -1.75 5.49 -7.23
CA ALA A 4 -2.10 5.44 -5.81
C ALA A 4 -3.57 5.04 -5.59
N VAL A 5 -4.47 5.54 -6.44
CA VAL A 5 -5.88 5.13 -6.47
C VAL A 5 -5.99 3.64 -6.86
N THR A 6 -5.18 3.20 -7.81
CA THR A 6 -5.10 1.79 -8.22
C THR A 6 -4.66 0.89 -7.07
N HIS A 7 -3.68 1.28 -6.26
CA HIS A 7 -3.22 0.47 -5.13
C HIS A 7 -4.32 0.30 -4.07
N ILE A 8 -5.00 1.39 -3.72
CA ILE A 8 -6.13 1.35 -2.79
C ILE A 8 -7.25 0.48 -3.34
N LEU A 9 -7.70 0.72 -4.58
CA LEU A 9 -8.81 -0.01 -5.19
C LEU A 9 -8.50 -1.50 -5.37
N THR A 10 -7.29 -1.83 -5.83
CA THR A 10 -6.86 -3.22 -6.00
C THR A 10 -6.82 -3.95 -4.67
N SER A 11 -6.23 -3.34 -3.64
CA SER A 11 -6.18 -3.95 -2.30
C SER A 11 -7.57 -4.13 -1.70
N LEU A 12 -8.44 -3.12 -1.80
CA LEU A 12 -9.81 -3.16 -1.27
C LEU A 12 -10.64 -4.23 -1.98
N PHE A 13 -10.48 -4.38 -3.30
CA PHE A 13 -11.09 -5.44 -4.08
C PHE A 13 -10.60 -6.83 -3.66
N CYS A 14 -9.28 -7.02 -3.54
CA CYS A 14 -8.67 -8.29 -3.12
C CYS A 14 -9.13 -8.71 -1.73
N VAL A 15 -9.11 -7.80 -0.75
CA VAL A 15 -9.50 -8.08 0.63
C VAL A 15 -11.00 -8.37 0.74
N ASP A 16 -11.86 -7.62 0.04
CA ASP A 16 -13.31 -7.91 0.03
C ASP A 16 -13.63 -9.23 -0.70
N PHE A 17 -12.90 -9.54 -1.78
CA PHE A 17 -13.05 -10.82 -2.48
C PHE A 17 -12.64 -12.00 -1.60
N TYR A 18 -11.48 -11.91 -0.93
CA TYR A 18 -11.00 -12.91 0.02
C TYR A 18 -11.99 -13.10 1.19
N ARG A 19 -12.48 -12.00 1.76
CA ARG A 19 -13.55 -12.00 2.78
C ARG A 19 -14.79 -12.76 2.32
N LYS A 20 -15.23 -12.55 1.08
CA LYS A 20 -16.43 -13.20 0.52
C LYS A 20 -16.24 -14.68 0.24
N LYS A 21 -15.04 -15.10 -0.17
CA LYS A 21 -14.76 -16.47 -0.62
C LYS A 21 -14.23 -17.40 0.47
N VAL A 22 -13.46 -16.89 1.43
CA VAL A 22 -12.71 -17.73 2.39
C VAL A 22 -13.27 -17.62 3.81
N ILE A 23 -13.30 -16.42 4.39
CA ILE A 23 -13.56 -16.25 5.83
C ILE A 23 -15.05 -16.29 6.20
N LYS A 24 -15.97 -16.07 5.25
CA LYS A 24 -17.41 -15.85 5.46
C LYS A 24 -17.67 -14.57 6.28
N ARG A 25 -18.63 -13.75 5.83
CA ARG A 25 -18.78 -12.32 6.22
C ARG A 25 -18.91 -12.01 7.73
N LYS A 26 -19.22 -13.00 8.58
CA LYS A 26 -19.48 -12.79 10.03
C LYS A 26 -18.22 -12.46 10.82
N ASP A 27 -17.09 -13.10 10.50
CA ASP A 27 -15.87 -12.97 11.30
C ASP A 27 -14.94 -11.87 10.78
N PHE A 28 -15.26 -11.31 9.63
CA PHE A 28 -14.49 -10.24 8.99
C PHE A 28 -15.36 -9.00 8.76
N PRO A 29 -15.39 -8.05 9.70
CA PRO A 29 -16.13 -6.82 9.58
C PRO A 29 -15.59 -5.90 8.47
N LEU A 30 -16.41 -4.94 8.03
CA LEU A 30 -16.11 -4.08 6.88
C LEU A 30 -14.96 -3.12 7.15
N TRP A 31 -14.71 -2.73 8.41
CA TRP A 31 -13.59 -1.87 8.77
C TRP A 31 -12.22 -2.53 8.50
N LEU A 32 -12.11 -3.85 8.60
CA LEU A 32 -10.89 -4.56 8.23
C LEU A 32 -10.64 -4.52 6.71
N VAL A 33 -11.70 -4.46 5.90
CA VAL A 33 -11.59 -4.24 4.45
C VAL A 33 -11.08 -2.82 4.16
N LEU A 34 -11.55 -1.82 4.92
CA LEU A 34 -11.06 -0.45 4.82
C LEU A 34 -9.58 -0.35 5.21
N ILE A 35 -9.16 -1.01 6.30
CA ILE A 35 -7.75 -1.07 6.69
C ILE A 35 -6.91 -1.77 5.63
N GLY A 36 -7.39 -2.88 5.06
CA GLY A 36 -6.71 -3.54 3.95
C GLY A 36 -6.55 -2.63 2.72
N GLY A 37 -7.60 -1.88 2.36
CA GLY A 37 -7.53 -0.87 1.30
C GLY A 37 -6.50 0.24 1.58
N LEU A 38 -6.45 0.75 2.82
CA LEU A 38 -5.47 1.74 3.25
C LEU A 38 -4.04 1.18 3.29
N ALA A 39 -3.88 -0.09 3.68
CA ALA A 39 -2.61 -0.81 3.60
C ALA A 39 -2.12 -0.95 2.15
N GLY A 40 -3.03 -0.86 1.17
CA GLY A 40 -2.67 -0.72 -0.24
C GLY A 40 -1.81 0.51 -0.53
N LEU A 41 -1.79 1.54 0.31
CA LEU A 41 -0.92 2.72 0.14
C LEU A 41 0.53 2.47 0.63
N LEU A 42 0.80 1.32 1.26
CA LEU A 42 2.13 0.98 1.80
C LEU A 42 3.25 0.98 0.75
N PRO A 43 3.06 0.51 -0.50
CA PRO A 43 4.05 0.64 -1.57
C PRO A 43 4.39 2.10 -1.92
N ASP A 44 3.45 3.03 -1.68
CA ASP A 44 3.67 4.46 -1.90
C ASP A 44 4.24 5.17 -0.64
N SER A 45 4.50 4.45 0.46
CA SER A 45 5.02 5.02 1.71
C SER A 45 6.40 5.66 1.57
N ASP A 46 7.17 5.29 0.55
CA ASP A 46 8.43 5.94 0.18
C ASP A 46 8.27 7.44 -0.09
N TYR A 47 7.10 7.86 -0.62
CA TYR A 47 6.82 9.28 -0.79
C TYR A 47 6.63 9.99 0.55
N ALA A 48 5.98 9.35 1.52
CA ALA A 48 5.83 9.93 2.86
C ALA A 48 7.21 10.06 3.53
N LEU A 49 8.08 9.06 3.36
CA LEU A 49 9.45 9.10 3.86
C LEU A 49 10.28 10.19 3.16
N TYR A 50 10.15 10.34 1.84
CA TYR A 50 10.77 11.43 1.09
C TYR A 50 10.33 12.80 1.62
N TRP A 51 9.03 13.01 1.89
CA TRP A 51 8.53 14.28 2.44
C TRP A 51 9.13 14.61 3.81
N ILE A 52 9.41 13.60 4.64
CA ILE A 52 10.02 13.77 5.96
C ILE A 52 11.52 14.07 5.85
N LEU A 53 12.23 13.44 4.90
CA LEU A 53 13.68 13.53 4.76
C LEU A 53 14.16 14.68 3.87
N LYS A 54 13.33 15.13 2.91
CA LYS A 54 13.64 16.25 1.99
C LYS A 54 14.12 17.54 2.70
N PRO A 55 13.58 17.95 3.86
CA PRO A 55 14.08 19.16 4.55
C PRO A 55 15.49 19.00 5.11
N PHE A 56 15.97 17.77 5.29
CA PHE A 56 17.25 17.46 5.95
C PHE A 56 18.32 16.98 4.96
N LEU A 57 17.92 16.49 3.79
CA LEU A 57 18.78 15.90 2.78
C LEU A 57 18.32 16.39 1.40
N ASP A 58 19.26 16.82 0.54
CA ASP A 58 18.99 17.24 -0.84
C ASP A 58 18.87 16.00 -1.77
N ILE A 59 17.83 15.20 -1.51
CA ILE A 59 17.50 13.94 -2.19
C ILE A 59 16.44 14.18 -3.26
N GLN A 60 16.51 13.48 -4.39
CA GLN A 60 15.46 13.53 -5.39
C GLN A 60 14.40 12.44 -5.13
N PRO A 61 13.13 12.66 -5.52
CA PRO A 61 12.07 11.65 -5.36
C PRO A 61 12.41 10.32 -6.04
N THR A 62 13.14 10.36 -7.16
CA THR A 62 13.54 9.20 -7.97
C THR A 62 14.61 8.33 -7.32
N ASP A 63 15.35 8.87 -6.34
CA ASP A 63 16.41 8.12 -5.64
C ASP A 63 15.82 7.18 -4.58
N ILE A 64 14.60 7.47 -4.12
CA ILE A 64 13.90 6.75 -3.06
C ILE A 64 12.71 5.96 -3.64
N HIS A 65 11.95 6.58 -4.55
CA HIS A 65 10.75 5.99 -5.13
C HIS A 65 11.08 5.13 -6.37
N GLY A 66 10.65 3.87 -6.35
CA GLY A 66 10.76 2.94 -7.48
C GLY A 66 11.94 1.96 -7.38
N LEU A 67 12.92 2.18 -6.49
CA LEU A 67 14.03 1.26 -6.25
C LEU A 67 13.84 0.38 -5.01
N TYR A 68 13.23 0.90 -3.94
CA TYR A 68 13.07 0.15 -2.70
C TYR A 68 11.70 -0.55 -2.64
N THR A 69 10.58 0.19 -2.68
CA THR A 69 9.22 -0.39 -2.61
C THR A 69 8.75 -1.19 -3.81
N HIS A 70 9.34 -0.99 -4.99
CA HIS A 70 8.91 -1.63 -6.23
C HIS A 70 9.75 -2.88 -6.58
N THR A 71 10.53 -3.38 -5.62
CA THR A 71 11.18 -4.68 -5.72
C THR A 71 10.25 -5.77 -5.21
N LEU A 72 10.21 -6.93 -5.89
CA LEU A 72 9.41 -8.10 -5.50
C LEU A 72 9.69 -8.61 -4.08
N LEU A 73 10.80 -8.20 -3.47
CA LEU A 73 11.20 -8.63 -2.14
C LEU A 73 10.37 -8.00 -1.02
N ILE A 74 9.98 -6.72 -1.14
CA ILE A 74 9.27 -6.03 -0.05
C ILE A 74 7.82 -6.52 0.11
N PRO A 75 7.01 -6.68 -0.97
CA PRO A 75 5.64 -7.21 -0.85
C PRO A 75 5.55 -8.68 -0.42
N LEU A 76 6.67 -9.41 -0.41
CA LEU A 76 6.72 -10.84 -0.11
C LEU A 76 7.18 -11.13 1.32
N VAL A 77 7.87 -10.15 1.94
CA VAL A 77 8.35 -10.21 3.33
C VAL A 77 7.37 -9.56 4.32
N ILE A 78 6.51 -8.67 3.84
CA ILE A 78 5.44 -7.99 4.61
C ILE A 78 4.09 -8.56 4.20
#